data_AF-A0A0L6J402-F1
#
_entry.id   AF-A0A0L6J402-F1
#
_cell.length_a   1.000
_cell.length_b   1.000
_cell.length_c   1.000
_cell.angle_alpha   90.00
_cell.angle_beta   90.00
_cell.angle_gamma   90.00
#
_symmetry.space_group_name_H-M   'P 1'
#
loop_
_entity.id
_entity.type
_entity.pdbx_description
1 polymer ?
#
loop_
_entity_poly.entity_id
_entity_poly.type
_entity_poly.pdbx_seq_one_letter_code
_entity_poly.pdbx_strand_id
1 'polypeptide(L)'
;MITVRIAAARWLWTAEVGDRATGHVCNGAPIRAARYEGRGLDLVAVHELDIEAGTLLVTTPAGTSSRGTGPWGGSHQVHRLAADGSLAHVPMDAAADELDPAGSEARLHRRLALAVGLPLETVRMRMREGHGYEAGTCTGWGGYWAVIEKATRVQVWARAPSYLEMVEVSLPIARSDTPEAKAAAARIWGA
;
A
#
# COMPACT_ATOMS: atom_id res chain seq x y z
N MET A 1 16.16 -25.56 -8.52
CA MET A 1 16.60 -24.55 -9.52
C MET A 1 15.46 -24.22 -10.48
N ILE A 2 15.06 -22.95 -10.53
CA ILE A 2 14.01 -22.39 -11.40
C ILE A 2 14.67 -21.48 -12.43
N THR A 3 14.27 -21.58 -13.71
CA THR A 3 14.82 -20.74 -14.79
C THR A 3 13.87 -19.59 -15.14
N VAL A 4 14.27 -18.35 -14.83
CA VAL A 4 13.49 -17.15 -15.13
C VAL A 4 14.07 -16.45 -16.37
N ARG A 5 13.19 -15.94 -17.24
CA ARG A 5 13.56 -15.18 -18.43
C ARG A 5 12.91 -13.81 -18.38
N ILE A 6 13.70 -12.75 -18.45
CA ILE A 6 13.22 -11.36 -18.53
C ILE A 6 13.93 -10.62 -19.66
N ALA A 7 13.32 -9.54 -20.17
CA ALA A 7 13.99 -8.65 -21.12
C ALA A 7 15.32 -8.14 -20.52
N ALA A 8 16.41 -8.16 -21.28
CA ALA A 8 17.73 -7.72 -20.81
C ALA A 8 17.78 -6.22 -20.44
N ALA A 9 16.80 -5.44 -20.91
CA ALA A 9 16.57 -4.06 -20.49
C ALA A 9 15.99 -3.92 -19.06
N ARG A 10 15.81 -5.03 -18.33
CA ARG A 10 15.37 -5.05 -16.93
C ARG A 10 16.38 -5.80 -16.06
N TRP A 11 16.49 -5.38 -14.80
CA TRP A 11 17.26 -6.08 -13.77
C TRP A 11 16.31 -6.82 -12.84
N LEU A 12 16.78 -7.96 -12.31
CA LEU A 12 16.05 -8.80 -11.37
C LEU A 12 16.66 -8.68 -9.97
N TRP A 13 15.80 -8.65 -8.96
CA TRP A 13 16.17 -8.45 -7.55
C TRP A 13 15.28 -9.29 -6.65
N THR A 14 15.75 -9.58 -5.44
CA THR A 14 14.85 -9.95 -4.35
C THR A 14 13.97 -8.75 -4.00
N ALA A 15 12.76 -8.99 -3.49
CA ALA A 15 11.89 -7.93 -2.98
C ALA A 15 12.23 -7.57 -1.52
N GLU A 16 12.14 -6.29 -1.17
CA GLU A 16 12.20 -5.81 0.22
C GLU A 16 11.25 -4.63 0.43
N VAL A 17 10.84 -4.37 1.68
CA VAL A 17 10.06 -3.16 2.00
C VAL A 17 11.02 -2.00 2.24
N GLY A 18 11.05 -1.06 1.29
CA GLY A 18 11.90 0.14 1.35
C GLY A 18 11.31 1.25 2.21
N ASP A 19 9.99 1.35 2.30
CA ASP A 19 9.29 2.26 3.20
C ASP A 19 8.11 1.53 3.86
N ARG A 20 8.26 1.23 5.15
CA ARG A 20 7.27 0.50 5.93
C ARG A 20 5.98 1.29 6.17
N ALA A 21 6.06 2.62 6.20
CA ALA A 21 4.93 3.50 6.48
C ALA A 21 4.01 3.70 5.27
N THR A 22 4.55 3.60 4.05
CA THR A 22 3.76 3.66 2.81
C THR A 22 3.51 2.28 2.20
N GLY A 23 4.32 1.28 2.52
CA GLY A 23 4.27 -0.04 1.90
C GLY A 23 4.98 -0.07 0.54
N HIS A 24 6.00 0.76 0.34
CA HIS A 24 6.75 0.71 -0.90
C HIS A 24 7.69 -0.49 -0.91
N VAL A 25 7.48 -1.38 -1.88
CA VAL A 25 8.38 -2.51 -2.14
C VAL A 25 9.44 -2.07 -3.15
N CYS A 26 10.71 -2.32 -2.83
CA CYS A 26 11.84 -1.97 -3.67
C CYS A 26 12.79 -3.13 -3.92
N ASN A 27 13.83 -2.85 -4.70
CA ASN A 27 14.88 -3.79 -5.02
C ASN A 27 15.79 -4.07 -3.82
N GLY A 28 15.80 -5.33 -3.37
CA GLY A 28 16.69 -5.84 -2.33
C GLY A 28 18.07 -6.20 -2.86
N ALA A 29 18.40 -7.49 -2.88
CA ALA A 29 19.67 -8.00 -3.39
C ALA A 29 19.58 -8.23 -4.91
N PRO A 30 20.59 -7.80 -5.70
CA PRO A 30 20.62 -8.03 -7.15
C PRO A 30 20.76 -9.51 -7.47
N ILE A 31 19.99 -9.98 -8.44
CA ILE A 31 20.10 -11.34 -8.96
C ILE A 31 20.73 -11.27 -10.35
N ARG A 32 21.94 -11.82 -10.47
CA ARG A 32 22.69 -11.80 -11.73
C ARG A 32 22.06 -12.78 -12.74
N ALA A 33 22.08 -12.40 -14.01
CA ALA A 33 21.78 -13.33 -15.09
C ALA A 33 22.90 -14.36 -15.19
N ALA A 34 22.55 -15.63 -15.37
CA ALA A 34 23.49 -16.70 -15.66
C ALA A 34 24.04 -16.56 -17.08
N ARG A 35 23.20 -16.11 -18.01
CA ARG A 35 23.55 -15.86 -19.41
C ARG A 35 22.54 -14.93 -20.08
N TYR A 36 22.87 -14.52 -21.29
CA TYR A 36 21.98 -13.76 -22.18
C TYR A 36 21.73 -14.58 -23.45
N GLU A 37 20.47 -14.62 -23.88
CA GLU A 37 20.01 -15.31 -25.08
C GLU A 37 19.39 -14.27 -26.05
N GLY A 38 19.48 -14.50 -27.36
CA GLY A 38 18.92 -13.60 -28.38
C GLY A 38 19.97 -12.76 -29.12
N ARG A 39 19.51 -11.74 -29.87
CA ARG A 39 20.35 -10.85 -30.68
C ARG A 39 19.79 -9.44 -30.70
N GLY A 40 20.66 -8.43 -30.84
CA GLY A 40 20.25 -7.02 -30.95
C GLY A 40 19.49 -6.53 -29.72
N LEU A 41 18.35 -5.87 -29.94
CA LEU A 41 17.50 -5.34 -28.86
C LEU A 41 16.59 -6.40 -28.23
N ASP A 42 16.47 -7.58 -28.84
CA ASP A 42 15.65 -8.71 -28.35
C ASP A 42 16.44 -9.63 -27.40
N LEU A 43 17.43 -9.07 -26.69
CA LEU A 43 18.20 -9.82 -25.69
C LEU A 43 17.32 -10.14 -24.48
N VAL A 44 17.40 -11.40 -24.05
CA VAL A 44 16.74 -11.94 -22.86
C VAL A 44 17.82 -12.29 -21.84
N ALA A 45 17.67 -11.78 -20.62
CA ALA A 45 18.45 -12.20 -19.48
C ALA A 45 17.86 -13.49 -18.90
N VAL A 46 18.67 -14.53 -18.80
CA VAL A 46 18.27 -15.82 -18.22
C VAL A 46 18.88 -15.94 -16.83
N HIS A 47 18.02 -16.16 -15.84
CA HIS A 47 18.41 -16.33 -14.45
C HIS A 47 18.15 -17.78 -14.02
N GLU A 48 19.12 -18.38 -13.36
CA GLU A 48 19.01 -19.70 -12.75
C GLU A 48 18.96 -19.50 -11.24
N LEU A 49 17.78 -19.67 -10.67
CA LEU A 49 17.48 -19.31 -9.29
C LEU A 49 17.40 -20.56 -8.43
N ASP A 50 18.14 -20.55 -7.32
CA ASP A 50 17.99 -21.53 -6.26
C ASP A 50 17.20 -20.92 -5.09
N ILE A 51 15.94 -20.58 -5.37
CA ILE A 51 14.99 -20.04 -4.42
C ILE A 51 13.63 -20.73 -4.62
N GLU A 52 12.78 -20.64 -3.60
CA GLU A 52 11.47 -21.29 -3.62
C GLU A 52 10.50 -20.63 -4.61
N ALA A 53 9.65 -21.43 -5.24
CA ALA A 53 8.47 -20.90 -5.90
C ALA A 53 7.58 -20.18 -4.88
N GLY A 54 6.89 -19.13 -5.30
CA GLY A 54 6.15 -18.23 -4.42
C GLY A 54 6.97 -17.03 -3.92
N THR A 55 8.29 -17.04 -4.04
CA THR A 55 9.15 -15.91 -3.64
C THR A 55 8.78 -14.62 -4.40
N LEU A 56 8.71 -13.50 -3.67
CA LEU A 56 8.53 -12.17 -4.25
C LEU A 56 9.86 -11.64 -4.81
N LEU A 57 9.83 -11.23 -6.07
CA LEU A 57 10.94 -10.64 -6.81
C LEU A 57 10.55 -9.26 -7.30
N VAL A 58 11.55 -8.41 -7.53
CA VAL A 58 11.35 -7.09 -8.13
C VAL A 58 12.09 -7.06 -9.46
N THR A 59 11.46 -6.43 -10.44
CA THR A 59 12.14 -6.00 -11.66
C THR A 59 12.15 -4.50 -11.77
N THR A 60 13.26 -3.96 -12.25
CA THR A 60 13.41 -2.52 -12.54
C THR A 60 13.89 -2.36 -13.98
N PRO A 61 13.55 -1.28 -14.69
CA PRO A 61 14.29 -0.90 -15.88
C PRO A 61 15.79 -0.78 -15.56
N ALA A 62 16.64 -1.18 -16.52
CA ALA A 62 18.07 -1.04 -16.37
C ALA A 62 18.44 0.44 -16.19
N GLY A 63 19.29 0.73 -15.20
CA GLY A 63 19.72 2.10 -14.89
C GLY A 63 18.77 2.94 -14.03
N THR A 64 17.63 2.40 -13.59
CA THR A 64 16.62 3.16 -12.79
C THR A 64 16.35 2.57 -11.40
N SER A 65 17.33 1.94 -10.75
CA SER A 65 17.15 1.32 -9.43
C SER A 65 17.28 2.33 -8.28
N SER A 66 16.35 2.31 -7.32
CA SER A 66 16.45 3.11 -6.09
C SER A 66 15.83 2.38 -4.91
N ARG A 67 16.48 2.40 -3.75
CA ARG A 67 15.89 1.89 -2.50
C ARG A 67 14.99 2.96 -1.88
N GLY A 68 13.73 3.04 -2.30
CA GLY A 68 12.72 3.91 -1.68
C GLY A 68 11.68 4.46 -2.65
N THR A 69 10.77 5.29 -2.13
CA THR A 69 9.62 5.90 -2.83
C THR A 69 9.96 7.05 -3.78
N GLY A 70 11.25 7.22 -4.10
CA GLY A 70 11.71 8.29 -4.97
C GLY A 70 11.23 8.14 -6.43
N PRO A 71 11.58 9.11 -7.31
CA PRO A 71 11.12 9.12 -8.71
C PRO A 71 11.48 7.84 -9.48
N TRP A 72 12.57 7.17 -9.08
CA TRP A 72 13.00 5.91 -9.68
C TRP A 72 12.32 4.68 -9.07
N GLY A 73 11.88 4.76 -7.81
CA GLY A 73 11.18 3.68 -7.12
C GLY A 73 9.79 3.39 -7.68
N GLY A 74 9.13 4.39 -8.27
CA GLY A 74 7.86 4.22 -8.97
C GLY A 74 7.93 3.28 -10.18
N SER A 75 9.13 2.93 -10.67
CA SER A 75 9.33 2.01 -11.79
C SER A 75 9.42 0.53 -11.40
N HIS A 76 9.40 0.24 -10.09
CA HIS A 76 9.46 -1.13 -9.58
C HIS A 76 8.20 -1.90 -9.94
N GLN A 77 8.40 -3.10 -10.47
CA GLN A 77 7.33 -4.07 -10.64
C GLN A 77 7.63 -5.27 -9.76
N VAL A 78 6.69 -5.60 -8.88
CA VAL A 78 6.79 -6.76 -8.00
C VAL A 78 6.15 -7.95 -8.68
N HIS A 79 6.80 -9.10 -8.55
CA HIS A 79 6.39 -10.36 -9.18
C HIS A 79 6.45 -11.50 -8.17
N ARG A 80 5.55 -12.46 -8.31
CA ARG A 80 5.64 -13.77 -7.67
C ARG A 80 6.28 -14.76 -8.63
N LEU A 81 7.32 -15.44 -8.16
CA LEU A 81 7.99 -16.50 -8.91
C LEU A 81 7.12 -17.76 -8.94
N ALA A 82 6.78 -18.26 -10.12
CA ALA A 82 6.16 -19.58 -10.26
C ALA A 82 7.21 -20.70 -10.39
N ALA A 83 6.80 -21.95 -10.15
CA ALA A 83 7.68 -23.11 -10.25
C ALA A 83 8.23 -23.36 -11.66
N ASP A 84 7.50 -22.91 -12.69
CA ASP A 84 7.91 -22.97 -14.10
C ASP A 84 8.83 -21.80 -14.52
N GLY A 85 9.13 -20.88 -13.61
CA GLY A 85 9.97 -19.70 -13.86
C GLY A 85 9.23 -18.50 -14.44
N SER A 86 7.90 -18.58 -14.58
CA SER A 86 7.09 -17.40 -14.91
C SER A 86 7.03 -16.40 -13.74
N LEU A 87 6.85 -15.13 -14.09
CA LEU A 87 6.72 -14.02 -13.15
C LEU A 87 5.32 -13.43 -13.23
N ALA A 88 4.51 -13.64 -12.19
CA ALA A 88 3.17 -13.10 -12.11
C ALA A 88 3.19 -11.76 -11.36
N HIS A 89 2.62 -10.70 -11.94
CA HIS A 89 2.58 -9.39 -11.29
C HIS A 89 1.82 -9.44 -9.95
N VAL A 90 2.37 -8.79 -8.93
CA VAL A 90 1.75 -8.64 -7.60
C VAL A 90 1.54 -7.16 -7.31
N PRO A 91 0.32 -6.73 -6.90
CA PRO A 91 0.10 -5.36 -6.44
C PRO A 91 1.06 -4.99 -5.31
N MET A 92 1.65 -3.80 -5.39
CA MET A 92 2.69 -3.37 -4.44
C MET A 92 2.23 -3.43 -2.99
N ASP A 93 1.00 -3.01 -2.72
CA ASP A 93 0.40 -3.03 -1.38
C ASP A 93 0.30 -4.46 -0.82
N ALA A 94 -0.12 -5.41 -1.65
CA ALA A 94 -0.22 -6.82 -1.26
C ALA A 94 1.17 -7.43 -1.00
N ALA A 95 2.15 -7.10 -1.84
CA ALA A 95 3.52 -7.53 -1.63
C ALA A 95 4.13 -6.94 -0.35
N ALA A 96 3.85 -5.68 -0.04
CA ALA A 96 4.32 -5.05 1.19
C ALA A 96 3.70 -5.68 2.43
N ASP A 97 2.41 -6.00 2.38
CA ASP A 97 1.69 -6.63 3.47
C ASP A 97 2.15 -8.09 3.69
N GLU A 98 2.58 -8.79 2.65
CA GLU A 98 3.23 -10.11 2.77
C GLU A 98 4.66 -10.02 3.35
N LEU A 99 5.45 -9.04 2.91
CA LEU A 99 6.84 -8.87 3.38
C LEU A 99 6.94 -8.27 4.78
N ASP A 100 5.95 -7.48 5.20
CA ASP A 100 5.86 -6.86 6.51
C ASP A 100 4.44 -6.96 7.08
N PRO A 101 4.01 -8.16 7.54
CA PRO A 101 2.65 -8.35 8.05
C PRO A 101 2.31 -7.46 9.25
N ALA A 102 3.31 -7.14 10.08
CA ALA A 102 3.15 -6.32 11.27
C ALA A 102 2.69 -4.88 10.95
N GLY A 103 3.09 -4.33 9.80
CA GLY A 103 2.70 -3.00 9.35
C GLY A 103 1.43 -2.96 8.49
N SER A 104 0.85 -4.12 8.15
CA SER A 104 -0.22 -4.21 7.14
C SER A 104 -1.48 -3.43 7.52
N GLU A 105 -1.89 -3.51 8.78
CA GLU A 105 -3.10 -2.84 9.27
C GLU A 105 -2.95 -1.31 9.29
N ALA A 106 -1.79 -0.80 9.71
CA ALA A 106 -1.49 0.64 9.66
C ALA A 106 -1.44 1.17 8.22
N ARG A 107 -0.95 0.37 7.26
CA ARG A 107 -0.98 0.73 5.84
C ARG A 107 -2.40 0.67 5.26
N LEU A 108 -3.20 -0.33 5.64
CA LEU A 108 -4.61 -0.40 5.26
C LEU A 108 -5.37 0.83 5.74
N HIS A 109 -5.17 1.22 7.00
CA HIS A 109 -5.72 2.46 7.58
C HIS A 109 -5.39 3.67 6.72
N ARG A 110 -4.10 3.86 6.39
CA ARG A 110 -3.64 4.97 5.55
C ARG A 110 -4.31 4.96 4.18
N ARG A 111 -4.42 3.80 3.53
CA ARG A 111 -5.07 3.67 2.20
C ARG A 111 -6.55 4.04 2.27
N LEU A 112 -7.27 3.60 3.30
CA LEU A 112 -8.68 3.93 3.50
C LEU A 112 -8.89 5.43 3.75
N ALA A 113 -8.04 6.06 4.58
CA ALA A 113 -8.08 7.51 4.82
C ALA A 113 -7.83 8.32 3.53
N LEU A 114 -6.82 7.94 2.76
CA LEU A 114 -6.51 8.58 1.46
C LEU A 114 -7.64 8.40 0.45
N ALA A 115 -8.27 7.22 0.39
CA ALA A 115 -9.36 6.92 -0.53
C ALA A 115 -10.59 7.82 -0.31
N VAL A 116 -10.81 8.28 0.93
CA VAL A 116 -11.90 9.22 1.25
C VAL A 116 -11.46 10.68 1.26
N GLY A 117 -10.22 10.96 0.83
CA GLY A 117 -9.67 12.30 0.71
C GLY A 117 -9.39 12.98 2.06
N LEU A 118 -9.25 12.21 3.14
CA LEU A 118 -8.97 12.76 4.46
C LEU A 118 -7.47 12.65 4.80
N PRO A 119 -6.80 13.79 5.06
CA PRO A 119 -5.47 13.77 5.66
C PRO A 119 -5.54 13.40 7.14
N LEU A 120 -4.39 13.07 7.73
CA LEU A 120 -4.25 12.90 9.19
C LEU A 120 -4.25 14.24 9.92
N GLU A 121 -3.87 15.32 9.24
CA GLU A 121 -3.94 16.68 9.77
C GLU A 121 -5.33 17.27 9.58
N THR A 122 -5.77 18.10 10.52
CA THR A 122 -7.08 18.75 10.44
C THR A 122 -7.12 19.74 9.29
N VAL A 123 -8.05 19.53 8.37
CA VAL A 123 -8.29 20.44 7.25
C VAL A 123 -9.68 21.05 7.32
N ARG A 124 -9.76 22.33 6.94
CA ARG A 124 -11.02 23.05 6.84
C ARG A 124 -11.69 22.76 5.50
N MET A 125 -12.92 22.26 5.54
CA MET A 125 -13.74 21.95 4.38
C MET A 125 -15.03 22.75 4.39
N ARG A 126 -15.46 23.19 3.21
CA ARG A 126 -16.74 23.90 3.05
C ARG A 126 -17.86 22.88 2.87
N MET A 127 -18.94 23.07 3.61
CA MET A 127 -20.11 22.21 3.59
C MET A 127 -21.33 22.96 3.08
N ARG A 128 -22.35 22.19 2.69
CA ARG A 128 -23.70 22.72 2.52
C ARG A 128 -24.27 23.06 3.90
N GLU A 129 -25.16 24.05 3.95
CA GLU A 129 -25.93 24.32 5.16
C GLU A 129 -26.79 23.10 5.53
N GLY A 130 -26.91 22.82 6.83
CA GLY A 130 -27.62 21.64 7.31
C GLY A 130 -26.85 20.31 7.15
N HIS A 131 -25.52 20.35 7.08
CA HIS A 131 -24.69 19.15 6.90
C HIS A 131 -24.72 18.15 8.08
N GLY A 132 -25.24 18.53 9.26
CA GLY A 132 -25.44 17.61 10.38
C GLY A 132 -24.17 17.08 11.06
N TYR A 133 -23.02 17.73 10.88
CA TYR A 133 -21.77 17.34 11.56
C TYR A 133 -21.61 18.14 12.86
N GLU A 134 -21.15 17.48 13.91
CA GLU A 134 -20.98 18.04 15.24
C GLU A 134 -19.51 18.01 15.66
N ALA A 135 -19.05 19.06 16.33
CA ALA A 135 -17.68 19.12 16.84
C ALA A 135 -17.47 18.08 17.96
N GLY A 136 -16.27 17.51 18.02
CA GLY A 136 -15.91 16.46 18.97
C GLY A 136 -16.42 15.06 18.61
N THR A 137 -17.00 14.87 17.41
CA THR A 137 -17.53 13.58 16.98
C THR A 137 -16.58 12.84 16.05
N CYS A 138 -16.69 11.52 16.03
CA CYS A 138 -16.14 10.69 14.97
C CYS A 138 -17.29 10.05 14.20
N THR A 139 -17.32 10.22 12.89
CA THR A 139 -18.49 9.91 12.06
C THR A 139 -18.10 9.31 10.72
N GLY A 140 -19.09 8.74 10.03
CA GLY A 140 -18.93 8.22 8.68
C GLY A 140 -18.64 9.34 7.67
N TRP A 141 -17.58 9.17 6.86
CA TRP A 141 -17.18 10.11 5.81
C TRP A 141 -16.71 9.34 4.57
N GLY A 142 -17.42 9.49 3.44
CA GLY A 142 -17.02 8.88 2.18
C GLY A 142 -16.85 7.34 2.20
N GLY A 143 -17.41 6.66 3.21
CA GLY A 143 -17.22 5.23 3.43
C GLY A 143 -16.09 4.87 4.40
N TYR A 144 -15.49 5.83 5.10
CA TYR A 144 -14.55 5.60 6.20
C TYR A 144 -14.89 6.49 7.41
N TRP A 145 -13.95 6.68 8.34
CA TRP A 145 -14.14 7.45 9.57
C TRP A 145 -13.48 8.82 9.50
N ALA A 146 -14.15 9.83 10.04
CA ALA A 146 -13.64 11.20 10.18
C ALA A 146 -13.82 11.71 11.59
N VAL A 147 -12.78 12.32 12.15
CA VAL A 147 -12.86 13.09 13.39
C VAL A 147 -13.21 14.53 13.02
N ILE A 148 -14.32 15.04 13.55
CA ILE A 148 -14.78 16.41 13.38
C ILE A 148 -14.34 17.22 14.60
N GLU A 149 -13.27 18.00 14.48
CA GLU A 149 -12.74 18.79 15.60
C GLU A 149 -13.53 20.07 15.82
N LYS A 150 -14.04 20.66 14.73
CA LYS A 150 -14.88 21.85 14.77
C LYS A 150 -15.94 21.79 13.68
N ALA A 151 -17.14 22.23 14.00
CA ALA A 151 -18.22 22.41 13.05
C ALA A 151 -18.83 23.80 13.19
N THR A 152 -19.27 24.35 12.07
CA THR A 152 -20.03 25.61 11.95
C THR A 152 -21.11 25.39 10.91
N ARG A 153 -22.05 26.33 10.75
CA ARG A 153 -23.15 26.23 9.79
C ARG A 153 -22.78 25.78 8.36
N VAL A 154 -21.59 26.13 7.87
CA VAL A 154 -21.17 25.89 6.47
C VAL A 154 -19.72 25.40 6.35
N GLN A 155 -19.07 25.06 7.46
CA GLN A 155 -17.68 24.58 7.45
C GLN A 155 -17.47 23.55 8.55
N VAL A 156 -16.62 22.58 8.24
CA VAL A 156 -16.09 21.61 9.21
C VAL A 156 -14.57 21.60 9.16
N TRP A 157 -13.97 21.25 10.28
CA TRP A 157 -12.56 20.93 10.41
C TRP A 157 -12.50 19.45 10.71
N ALA A 158 -12.00 18.68 9.75
CA ALA A 158 -11.96 17.24 9.88
C ALA A 158 -10.63 16.66 9.41
N ARG A 159 -10.35 15.47 9.93
CA ARG A 159 -9.22 14.61 9.58
C ARG A 159 -9.65 13.16 9.65
N ALA A 160 -8.85 12.27 9.09
CA ALA A 160 -8.93 10.87 9.44
C ALA A 160 -8.46 10.68 10.89
N PRO A 161 -9.05 9.74 11.66
CA PRO A 161 -8.44 9.30 12.91
C PRO A 161 -7.06 8.70 12.60
N SER A 162 -6.10 8.84 13.49
CA SER A 162 -4.83 8.12 13.41
C SER A 162 -5.04 6.62 13.67
N TYR A 163 -4.09 5.80 13.21
CA TYR A 163 -4.12 4.36 13.46
C TYR A 163 -4.17 4.06 14.98
N LEU A 164 -3.37 4.76 15.78
CA LEU A 164 -3.34 4.58 17.24
C LEU A 164 -4.67 4.95 17.89
N GLU A 165 -5.30 6.05 17.48
CA GLU A 165 -6.64 6.41 17.99
C GLU A 165 -7.67 5.31 17.69
N MET A 166 -7.64 4.72 16.49
CA MET A 166 -8.57 3.63 16.14
C MET A 166 -8.32 2.37 16.96
N VAL A 167 -7.06 2.00 17.17
CA VAL A 167 -6.68 0.84 18.01
C VAL A 167 -7.10 1.07 19.47
N GLU A 168 -6.86 2.26 20.01
CA GLU A 168 -7.20 2.63 21.40
C GLU A 168 -8.69 2.47 21.68
N VAL A 169 -9.55 2.91 20.76
CA VAL A 169 -11.01 2.78 20.91
C VAL A 169 -11.57 1.47 20.36
N SER A 170 -10.72 0.56 19.87
CA SER A 170 -11.12 -0.71 19.23
C SER A 170 -12.09 -0.52 18.06
N LEU A 171 -11.90 0.54 17.27
CA LEU A 171 -12.64 0.78 16.05
C LEU A 171 -11.99 0.03 14.87
N PRO A 172 -12.73 -0.81 14.12
CA PRO A 172 -12.15 -1.61 13.05
C PRO A 172 -11.51 -0.77 11.94
N ILE A 173 -10.35 -1.21 11.46
CA ILE A 173 -9.71 -0.68 10.24
C ILE A 173 -10.41 -1.24 9.00
N ALA A 174 -11.63 -0.76 8.78
CA ALA A 174 -12.51 -1.15 7.69
C ALA A 174 -13.38 0.04 7.25
N ARG A 175 -14.11 -0.13 6.15
CA ARG A 175 -15.10 0.87 5.73
C ARG A 175 -16.13 1.11 6.84
N SER A 176 -16.57 2.35 7.00
CA SER A 176 -17.53 2.72 8.06
C SER A 176 -18.96 2.23 7.79
N ASP A 177 -19.26 1.76 6.58
CA ASP A 177 -20.57 1.26 6.19
C ASP A 177 -20.79 -0.24 6.48
N THR A 178 -19.77 -0.98 6.91
CA THR A 178 -19.90 -2.41 7.22
C THR A 178 -20.67 -2.66 8.51
N PRO A 179 -21.35 -3.82 8.66
CA PRO A 179 -22.05 -4.18 9.89
C PRO A 179 -21.14 -4.15 11.13
N GLU A 180 -19.91 -4.64 11.00
CA GLU A 180 -18.93 -4.73 12.09
C GLU A 180 -18.49 -3.34 12.55
N ALA A 181 -18.22 -2.44 11.60
CA ALA A 181 -17.80 -1.08 11.86
C ALA A 181 -18.91 -0.26 12.52
N LYS A 182 -20.16 -0.41 12.06
CA LYS A 182 -21.35 0.20 12.69
C LYS A 182 -21.59 -0.32 14.10
N ALA A 183 -21.48 -1.64 14.30
CA ALA A 183 -21.63 -2.23 15.62
C ALA A 183 -20.54 -1.75 16.59
N ALA A 184 -19.30 -1.58 16.13
CA ALA A 184 -18.23 -1.01 16.94
C ALA A 184 -18.50 0.46 17.31
N ALA A 185 -18.85 1.29 16.32
CA ALA A 185 -19.18 2.70 16.56
C ALA A 185 -20.33 2.86 17.56
N ALA A 186 -21.39 2.04 17.46
CA ALA A 186 -22.50 2.04 18.40
C ALA A 186 -22.08 1.69 19.84
N ARG A 187 -21.11 0.78 20.01
CA ARG A 187 -20.56 0.45 21.34
C ARG A 187 -19.71 1.57 21.92
N ILE A 188 -18.94 2.26 21.08
CA ILE A 188 -17.97 3.28 21.52
C ILE A 188 -18.69 4.59 21.86
N TRP A 189 -19.60 5.03 20.99
CA TRP A 189 -20.23 6.36 21.11
C TRP A 189 -21.66 6.34 21.62
N GLY A 190 -22.28 5.17 21.76
CA GLY A 190 -23.70 5.04 22.13
C GLY A 190 -24.58 5.50 20.98
N ALA A 191 -25.17 4.54 20.27
CA ALA A 191 -26.19 4.84 19.26
C ALA A 191 -27.47 5.42 19.89
#